data_AF-A0A196ME42-F1
#
_entry.id   AF-A0A196ME42-F1
#
_cell.length_a   1.000
_cell.length_b   1.000
_cell.length_c   1.000
_cell.angle_alpha   90.00
_cell.angle_beta   90.00
_cell.angle_gamma   90.00
#
_symmetry.space_group_name_H-M   'P 1'
#
loop_
_entity.id
_entity.type
_entity.pdbx_description
1 polymer ?
#
loop_
_entity_poly.entity_id
_entity_poly.type
_entity_poly.pdbx_seq_one_letter_code
_entity_poly.pdbx_strand_id
1 'polypeptide(L)' 'MIHGDDRSLQAARARAYALADTGRFDNSNAVQAALIAEGWSNAGRALDSDYARKAIGERCRAAKAH' A
#
# COMPACT_ATOMS: atom_id res chain seq x y z
N MET A 1 19.07 -2.25 -16.66
CA MET A 1 18.02 -3.22 -16.31
C MET A 1 17.10 -2.58 -15.28
N ILE A 2 15.90 -2.09 -15.68
CA ILE A 2 14.98 -1.30 -14.82
C ILE A 2 13.60 -1.97 -14.63
N HIS A 3 13.30 -3.05 -15.35
CA HIS A 3 11.98 -3.70 -15.32
C HIS A 3 11.65 -4.45 -14.01
N GLY A 4 12.66 -4.81 -13.20
CA GLY A 4 12.45 -5.54 -11.94
C GLY A 4 11.91 -4.67 -10.81
N ASP A 5 12.35 -3.42 -10.73
CA ASP A 5 11.91 -2.45 -9.71
C ASP A 5 10.43 -2.12 -9.93
N ASP A 6 10.02 -1.83 -11.17
CA ASP A 6 8.64 -1.47 -11.50
C ASP A 6 7.65 -2.59 -11.18
N ARG A 7 8.00 -3.85 -11.52
CA ARG A 7 7.17 -5.02 -11.19
C ARG A 7 7.06 -5.25 -9.68
N SER A 8 8.17 -5.08 -8.97
CA SER A 8 8.19 -5.23 -7.50
C SER A 8 7.41 -4.11 -6.82
N LEU A 9 7.48 -2.88 -7.34
CA LEU A 9 6.71 -1.73 -6.88
C LEU A 9 5.22 -1.93 -7.13
N GLN A 10 4.84 -2.42 -8.31
CA GLN A 10 3.44 -2.76 -8.60
C GLN A 10 2.92 -3.88 -7.70
N ALA A 11 3.73 -4.90 -7.42
CA ALA A 11 3.36 -5.97 -6.48
C ALA A 11 3.12 -5.44 -5.06
N ALA A 12 4.02 -4.57 -4.57
CA ALA A 12 3.84 -3.90 -3.27
C ALA A 12 2.58 -3.02 -3.24
N ARG A 13 2.28 -2.32 -4.34
CA ARG A 13 1.06 -1.50 -4.49
C ARG A 13 -0.21 -2.36 -4.48
N ALA A 14 -0.22 -3.46 -5.23
CA ALA A 14 -1.32 -4.41 -5.24
C ALA A 14 -1.58 -4.99 -3.85
N ARG A 15 -0.52 -5.31 -3.10
CA ARG A 15 -0.66 -5.72 -1.70
C ARG A 15 -1.14 -4.61 -0.78
N ALA A 16 -0.67 -3.38 -0.97
CA ALA A 16 -1.20 -2.23 -0.24
C ALA A 16 -2.71 -2.08 -0.42
N TYR A 17 -3.21 -2.24 -1.65
CA TYR A 17 -4.64 -2.20 -1.92
C TYR A 17 -5.41 -3.34 -1.26
N ALA A 18 -4.88 -4.57 -1.30
CA ALA A 18 -5.50 -5.71 -0.62
C ALA A 18 -5.58 -5.49 0.90
N LEU A 19 -4.53 -4.95 1.52
CA LEU A 19 -4.52 -4.60 2.94
C LEU A 19 -5.51 -3.48 3.25
N ALA A 20 -5.58 -2.44 2.43
CA ALA A 20 -6.53 -1.35 2.60
C ALA A 20 -7.99 -1.84 2.54
N ASP A 21 -8.27 -2.85 1.70
CA ASP A 21 -9.58 -3.48 1.57
C ASP A 21 -9.99 -4.32 2.79
N THR A 22 -9.03 -4.78 3.60
CA THR A 22 -9.36 -5.51 4.85
C THR A 22 -10.02 -4.65 5.93
N GLY A 23 -9.99 -3.32 5.79
CA GLY A 23 -10.51 -2.39 6.80
C GLY A 23 -9.72 -2.37 8.13
N ARG A 24 -8.62 -3.14 8.21
CA ARG A 24 -7.82 -3.30 9.44
C ARG A 24 -6.86 -2.14 9.70
N PHE A 25 -6.62 -1.31 8.69
CA PHE A 25 -5.69 -0.18 8.75
C PHE A 25 -6.48 1.13 8.72
N ASP A 26 -6.00 2.14 9.46
CA ASP A 26 -6.63 3.47 9.49
C ASP A 26 -6.13 4.39 8.38
N ASN A 27 -4.88 4.22 7.94
CA ASN A 27 -4.26 5.08 6.94
C ASN A 27 -3.19 4.35 6.13
N SER A 28 -2.74 5.00 5.07
CA SER A 28 -1.71 4.49 4.17
C SER A 28 -0.35 4.26 4.86
N ASN A 29 -0.09 4.97 5.97
CA ASN A 29 1.13 4.80 6.75
C ASN A 29 1.11 3.48 7.53
N ALA A 30 -0.03 3.10 8.12
CA ALA A 30 -0.23 1.82 8.78
C ALA A 30 -0.14 0.65 7.77
N VAL A 31 -0.72 0.82 6.58
CA VAL A 31 -0.56 -0.15 5.47
C VAL A 31 0.91 -0.28 5.08
N GLN A 32 1.64 0.83 4.94
CA GLN A 32 3.07 0.83 4.63
C GLN A 32 3.89 0.09 5.70
N ALA A 33 3.62 0.35 6.98
CA ALA A 33 4.32 -0.31 8.09
C ALA A 33 4.07 -1.83 8.10
N ALA A 34 2.83 -2.25 7.84
CA ALA A 34 2.49 -3.67 7.72
C ALA A 34 3.21 -4.34 6.55
N LEU A 35 3.25 -3.69 5.39
CA LEU A 35 3.99 -4.18 4.23
C LEU A 35 5.49 -4.33 4.54
N ILE A 36 6.10 -3.35 5.21
CA ILE A 36 7.51 -3.44 5.62
C ILE A 36 7.72 -4.61 6.58
N ALA A 37 6.81 -4.82 7.55
CA ALA A 37 6.85 -5.95 8.46
C ALA A 37 6.67 -7.31 7.75
N GLU A 38 5.89 -7.35 6.66
CA GLU A 38 5.75 -8.52 5.77
C GLU A 38 6.97 -8.77 4.86
N GLY A 39 7.96 -7.86 4.86
CA GLY A 39 9.18 -7.99 4.05
C GLY A 39 9.20 -7.18 2.75
N TRP A 40 8.19 -6.31 2.52
CA TRP A 40 8.15 -5.42 1.36
C TRP A 40 8.95 -4.14 1.64
N SER A 41 10.28 -4.21 1.53
CA SER A 41 11.17 -3.07 1.75
C SER A 41 10.94 -1.90 0.76
N ASN A 42 10.29 -2.18 -0.38
CA ASN A 42 9.93 -1.20 -1.40
C ASN A 42 8.55 -0.57 -1.19
N ALA A 43 7.83 -0.89 -0.10
CA ALA A 43 6.51 -0.33 0.19
C ALA A 43 6.53 1.20 0.29
N GLY A 44 7.60 1.77 0.88
CA GLY A 44 7.80 3.21 0.97
C GLY A 44 7.88 3.88 -0.41
N ARG A 45 8.58 3.25 -1.38
CA ARG A 45 8.61 3.73 -2.77
C ARG A 45 7.28 3.51 -3.49
N ALA A 46 6.62 2.38 -3.27
CA ALA A 46 5.34 2.07 -3.92
C ALA A 46 4.22 3.03 -3.49
N LEU A 47 4.31 3.57 -2.27
CA LEU A 47 3.37 4.52 -1.68
C LEU A 47 3.93 5.95 -1.61
N ASP A 48 5.05 6.23 -2.27
CA ASP A 48 5.69 7.54 -2.23
C ASP A 48 4.78 8.62 -2.85
N SER A 49 4.08 8.27 -3.92
CA SER A 49 3.21 9.17 -4.66
C SER A 49 1.98 9.59 -3.84
N ASP A 50 1.73 10.91 -3.76
CA ASP A 50 0.57 11.50 -3.06
C ASP A 50 -0.77 10.89 -3.50
N TYR A 51 -0.91 10.60 -4.80
CA TYR A 51 -2.08 9.92 -5.33
C TYR A 51 -2.26 8.51 -4.73
N ALA A 52 -1.17 7.74 -4.60
CA ALA A 52 -1.23 6.41 -4.00
C ALA A 52 -1.65 6.48 -2.53
N ARG A 53 -1.10 7.46 -1.77
CA ARG A 53 -1.48 7.65 -0.37
C ARG A 53 -2.94 8.03 -0.23
N LYS A 54 -3.46 8.95 -1.06
CA LYS A 54 -4.89 9.29 -1.06
C LYS A 54 -5.76 8.08 -1.38
N ALA A 55 -5.48 7.38 -2.47
CA ALA A 55 -6.29 6.22 -2.90
C ALA A 55 -6.32 5.10 -1.85
N ILE A 56 -5.19 4.82 -1.18
CA ILE A 56 -5.12 3.84 -0.10
C ILE A 56 -5.89 4.33 1.13
N GLY A 57 -5.76 5.59 1.50
CA GLY A 57 -6.48 6.17 2.65
C GLY A 57 -7.99 6.19 2.45
N GLU A 58 -8.44 6.51 1.23
CA GLU A 58 -9.85 6.45 0.85
C GLU A 58 -10.39 5.01 0.90
N ARG A 59 -9.63 4.04 0.39
CA ARG A 59 -9.99 2.61 0.48
C ARG A 59 -10.04 2.10 1.91
N CYS A 60 -9.05 2.44 2.74
CA CYS A 60 -9.05 2.11 4.17
C CYS A 60 -10.34 2.58 4.84
N ARG A 61 -10.70 3.85 4.60
CA ARG A 61 -11.93 4.43 5.17
C ARG A 61 -13.18 3.72 4.63
N ALA A 62 -13.23 3.43 3.33
CA ALA A 62 -14.35 2.74 2.71
C ALA A 62 -14.52 1.31 3.24
N ALA A 63 -13.42 0.56 3.38
CA ALA A 63 -13.43 -0.80 3.91
C ALA A 63 -13.81 -0.86 5.39
N LYS A 64 -13.43 0.16 6.18
CA LYS A 64 -13.81 0.28 7.60
C LYS A 64 -15.28 0.66 7.79
N ALA A 65 -15.93 1.18 6.75
CA ALA A 65 -17.34 1.53 6.74
C ALA A 65 -18.25 0.38 6.27
N HIS A 66 -17.68 -0.78 5.90
CA HIS A 66 -18.38 -2.01 5.53
C HIS A 66 -18.51 -2.94 6.74
#